data_AF-A0A6A1TI53-F1
#
_entry.id   AF-A0A6A1TI53-F1
#
_cell.length_a   1.000
_cell.length_b   1.000
_cell.length_c   1.000
_cell.angle_alpha   90.00
_cell.angle_beta   90.00
_cell.angle_gamma   90.00
#
_symmetry.space_group_name_H-M   'P 1'
#
loop_
_entity.id
_entity.type
_entity.pdbx_description
1 polymer ?
#
loop_
_entity_poly.entity_id
_entity_poly.type
_entity_poly.pdbx_seq_one_letter_code
_entity_poly.pdbx_strand_id
1 'polypeptide(L)'
;MDRHIAAQLATADAVRAWDERRAAGEVTDVAYANRLLGVARDEEAGRLAIVNYRPRGDRESRLKLTYMAAYLIATRGTLNANEMNSVLDAPRDRPSASVS
;
A
#
# COMPACT_ATOMS: atom_id res chain seq x y z
N MET A 1 -6.92 -3.42 8.27
CA MET A 1 -6.81 -3.51 6.80
C MET A 1 -7.76 -2.55 6.09
N ASP A 2 -9.06 -2.56 6.42
CA ASP A 2 -10.10 -1.80 5.70
C ASP A 2 -9.83 -0.29 5.59
N ARG A 3 -9.31 0.33 6.66
CA ARG A 3 -8.90 1.75 6.64
C ARG A 3 -7.82 2.05 5.59
N HIS A 4 -6.91 1.12 5.33
CA HIS A 4 -5.87 1.31 4.33
C HIS A 4 -6.41 1.14 2.91
N ILE A 5 -7.32 0.19 2.70
CA ILE A 5 -8.02 0.04 1.42
C ILE A 5 -8.81 1.31 1.10
N ALA A 6 -9.53 1.86 2.08
CA ALA A 6 -10.23 3.13 1.93
C ALA A 6 -9.26 4.29 1.62
N ALA A 7 -8.09 4.32 2.27
CA ALA A 7 -7.06 5.33 1.98
C ALA A 7 -6.53 5.22 0.54
N GLN A 8 -6.30 4.02 0.02
CA GLN A 8 -5.87 3.85 -1.38
C GLN A 8 -6.92 4.29 -2.39
N LEU A 9 -8.19 3.96 -2.14
CA LEU A 9 -9.28 4.42 -3.00
C LEU A 9 -9.35 5.95 -2.99
N ALA A 10 -9.20 6.59 -1.83
CA ALA A 10 -9.15 8.04 -1.71
C ALA A 10 -7.95 8.66 -2.44
N THR A 11 -6.78 8.01 -2.42
CA THR A 11 -5.60 8.41 -3.20
C THR A 11 -5.90 8.35 -4.70
N ALA A 12 -6.46 7.25 -5.20
CA ALA A 12 -6.81 7.09 -6.61
C ALA A 12 -7.85 8.12 -7.08
N ASP A 13 -8.88 8.36 -6.26
CA ASP A 13 -9.89 9.39 -6.53
C ASP A 13 -9.28 10.79 -6.52
N ALA A 14 -8.33 11.06 -5.62
CA ALA A 14 -7.61 12.32 -5.60
C ALA A 14 -6.79 12.51 -6.89
N VAL A 15 -6.02 11.52 -7.34
CA VAL A 15 -5.26 11.62 -8.61
C VAL A 15 -6.22 11.94 -9.76
N ARG A 16 -7.29 11.16 -9.90
CA ARG A 16 -8.29 11.35 -10.96
C ARG A 16 -8.91 12.74 -10.96
N ALA A 17 -9.31 13.25 -9.78
CA ALA A 17 -9.89 14.58 -9.67
C ALA A 17 -8.90 15.69 -10.08
N TRP A 18 -7.60 15.51 -9.81
CA TRP A 18 -6.58 16.49 -10.21
C TRP A 18 -6.21 16.39 -11.70
N ASP A 19 -6.29 15.19 -12.29
CA ASP A 19 -6.15 14.99 -13.73
C ASP A 19 -7.29 15.69 -14.49
N GLU A 20 -8.53 15.56 -14.01
CA GLU A 20 -9.72 16.22 -14.58
C GLU A 20 -9.55 17.77 -14.55
N ARG A 21 -9.10 18.33 -13.43
CA ARG A 21 -8.83 19.79 -13.31
C ARG A 21 -7.72 20.26 -14.22
N ARG A 22 -6.65 19.47 -14.37
CA ARG A 22 -5.55 19.75 -15.31
C ARG A 22 -6.06 19.77 -16.74
N ALA A 23 -6.85 18.77 -17.13
CA ALA A 23 -7.43 18.67 -18.47
C ALA A 23 -8.38 19.83 -18.78
N ALA A 24 -9.09 20.35 -17.78
CA ALA A 24 -9.94 21.54 -17.89
C ALA A 24 -9.16 22.87 -17.91
N GLY A 25 -7.84 22.85 -17.71
CA GLY A 25 -7.01 24.06 -17.66
C GLY A 25 -7.17 24.90 -16.37
N GLU A 26 -7.76 24.32 -15.33
CA GLU A 26 -8.06 25.03 -14.07
C GLU A 26 -6.83 25.20 -13.16
N VAL A 27 -5.76 24.45 -13.41
CA VAL A 27 -4.58 24.39 -12.55
C VAL A 27 -3.30 24.44 -13.38
N THR A 28 -2.27 25.09 -12.84
CA THR A 28 -0.95 25.15 -13.49
C THR A 28 -0.23 23.81 -13.39
N ASP A 29 0.71 23.57 -14.31
CA ASP A 29 1.57 22.37 -14.29
C ASP A 29 2.30 22.20 -12.95
N VAL A 30 2.78 23.30 -12.38
CA VAL A 30 3.49 23.31 -11.09
C VAL A 30 2.55 22.97 -9.93
N ALA A 31 1.32 23.52 -9.92
CA ALA A 31 0.34 23.21 -8.90
C ALA A 31 -0.10 21.74 -8.95
N TYR A 32 -0.31 21.23 -10.17
CA TYR A 32 -0.62 19.82 -10.41
C TYR A 32 0.52 18.89 -9.94
N ALA A 33 1.77 19.18 -10.32
CA ALA A 33 2.92 18.38 -9.92
C ALA A 33 3.12 18.36 -8.40
N ASN A 34 3.01 19.51 -7.74
CA ASN A 34 3.11 19.59 -6.27
C ASN A 34 2.02 18.79 -5.58
N ARG A 35 0.80 18.77 -6.13
CA ARG A 35 -0.27 17.96 -5.57
C ARG A 35 0.00 16.48 -5.75
N LEU A 36 0.38 16.03 -6.96
CA LEU A 36 0.71 14.64 -7.21
C LEU A 36 1.84 14.15 -6.31
N LEU A 37 2.84 15.00 -6.05
CA LEU A 37 3.91 14.68 -5.10
C LEU A 37 3.37 14.45 -3.69
N GLY A 38 2.40 15.26 -3.24
CA GLY A 38 1.72 15.06 -1.95
C GLY A 38 0.97 13.73 -1.90
N VAL A 39 0.20 13.43 -2.95
CA VAL A 39 -0.56 12.17 -3.06
C VAL A 39 0.38 10.95 -3.06
N ALA A 40 1.50 11.02 -3.79
CA ALA A 40 2.51 9.97 -3.81
C ALA A 40 3.16 9.73 -2.43
N ARG A 41 3.38 10.80 -1.65
CA ARG A 41 3.89 10.68 -0.26
C ARG A 41 2.88 10.00 0.66
N ASP A 42 1.61 10.36 0.55
CA ASP A 42 0.54 9.75 1.33
C ASP A 42 0.35 8.27 0.98
N GLU A 43 0.45 7.94 -0.31
CA GLU A 43 0.42 6.55 -0.79
C GLU A 43 1.60 5.74 -0.24
N GLU A 44 2.82 6.28 -0.31
CA GLU A 44 4.02 5.62 0.19
C GLU A 44 3.95 5.40 1.72
N ALA A 45 3.48 6.39 2.47
CA ALA A 45 3.25 6.25 3.91
C ALA A 45 2.20 5.16 4.21
N GLY A 46 1.11 5.11 3.43
CA GLY A 46 0.07 4.09 3.55
C GLY A 46 0.60 2.68 3.25
N ARG A 47 1.44 2.55 2.23
CA ARG A 47 2.10 1.29 1.85
C ARG A 47 3.04 0.80 2.94
N LEU A 48 3.91 1.67 3.45
CA LEU A 48 4.83 1.34 4.55
C LEU A 48 4.08 0.90 5.80
N ALA A 49 2.92 1.48 6.09
CA ALA A 49 2.08 1.04 7.19
C ALA A 49 1.58 -0.40 7.00
N ILE A 50 1.24 -0.82 5.77
CA ILE A 50 0.84 -2.20 5.48
C ILE A 50 2.03 -3.16 5.54
N VAL A 51 3.18 -2.77 4.97
CA VAL A 51 4.40 -3.58 5.02
C VAL A 51 4.77 -3.90 6.47
N ASN A 52 4.67 -2.91 7.35
CA ASN A 52 5.01 -3.07 8.77
C ASN A 52 3.86 -3.58 9.63
N TYR A 53 2.64 -3.69 9.09
CA TYR A 53 1.50 -4.21 9.83
C TYR A 53 1.73 -5.68 10.19
N ARG A 54 1.55 -6.01 11.47
CA ARG A 54 1.61 -7.38 11.98
C ARG A 54 0.20 -8.00 11.97
N PRO A 55 -0.07 -8.97 11.08
CA PRO A 55 -1.37 -9.64 11.03
C PRO A 55 -1.65 -10.43 12.31
N ARG A 56 -2.91 -10.47 12.75
CA ARG A 56 -3.37 -11.20 13.94
C ARG A 56 -3.84 -12.62 13.64
N GLY A 57 -3.84 -13.03 12.38
CA GLY A 57 -4.23 -14.38 11.95
C GLY A 57 -4.29 -14.51 10.44
N ASP A 58 -4.61 -15.72 9.96
CA ASP A 58 -4.55 -16.11 8.56
C ASP A 58 -5.29 -15.17 7.59
N ARG A 59 -6.47 -14.71 7.98
CA ARG A 59 -7.27 -13.79 7.15
C ARG A 59 -6.51 -12.49 6.89
N GLU A 60 -5.94 -11.89 7.93
CA GLU A 60 -5.18 -10.64 7.80
C GLU A 60 -3.85 -10.86 7.10
N SER A 61 -3.20 -12.01 7.31
CA SER A 61 -1.98 -12.39 6.59
C SER A 61 -2.22 -12.50 5.09
N ARG A 62 -3.31 -13.18 4.68
CA ARG A 62 -3.72 -13.27 3.28
C ARG A 62 -4.03 -11.90 2.70
N LEU A 63 -4.75 -11.03 3.42
CA LEU A 63 -5.04 -9.67 2.95
C LEU A 63 -3.77 -8.83 2.73
N LYS A 64 -2.80 -8.92 3.66
CA LYS A 64 -1.49 -8.26 3.49
C LYS A 64 -0.77 -8.78 2.25
N LEU A 65 -0.73 -10.10 2.04
CA LEU A 65 -0.09 -10.69 0.86
C LEU A 65 -0.79 -10.32 -0.45
N THR A 66 -2.12 -10.36 -0.49
CA THR A 66 -2.91 -9.94 -1.66
C THR A 66 -2.63 -8.48 -2.02
N TYR A 67 -2.57 -7.60 -1.02
CA TYR A 67 -2.18 -6.21 -1.23
C TYR A 67 -0.77 -6.11 -1.83
N MET A 68 0.22 -6.78 -1.25
CA MET A 68 1.61 -6.70 -1.72
C MET A 68 1.73 -7.21 -3.15
N ALA A 69 1.04 -8.29 -3.50
CA ALA A 69 1.00 -8.82 -4.86
C ALA A 69 0.40 -7.79 -5.84
N ALA A 70 -0.75 -7.21 -5.50
CA ALA A 70 -1.40 -6.19 -6.33
C ALA A 70 -0.49 -4.96 -6.54
N TYR A 71 0.16 -4.48 -5.48
CA TYR A 71 1.10 -3.36 -5.54
C TYR A 71 2.28 -3.64 -6.48
N LEU A 72 2.92 -4.81 -6.34
CA LEU A 72 4.07 -5.19 -7.18
C LEU A 72 3.68 -5.34 -8.66
N ILE A 73 2.50 -5.87 -8.95
CA ILE A 73 1.99 -5.97 -10.33
C ILE A 73 1.72 -4.58 -10.91
N ALA A 74 1.03 -3.71 -10.17
CA ALA A 74 0.65 -2.38 -10.63
C ALA A 74 1.86 -1.47 -10.87
N THR A 75 2.86 -1.54 -9.98
CA THR A 75 4.06 -0.71 -10.06
C THR A 75 5.17 -1.31 -10.91
N ARG A 76 5.08 -2.62 -11.23
CA ARG A 76 6.20 -3.44 -11.74
C ARG A 76 7.45 -3.33 -10.86
N GLY A 77 7.25 -3.04 -9.58
CA GLY A 77 8.31 -2.84 -8.60
C GLY A 77 8.79 -4.14 -7.97
N THR A 78 9.76 -4.01 -7.08
CA THR A 78 10.27 -5.10 -6.24
C THR A 78 10.25 -4.68 -4.78
N LEU A 79 10.28 -5.66 -3.88
CA LEU A 79 10.49 -5.38 -2.46
C LEU A 79 11.99 -5.35 -2.17
N ASN A 80 12.41 -4.40 -1.35
CA ASN A 80 13.74 -4.45 -0.77
C ASN A 80 13.82 -5.51 0.35
N ALA A 81 15.03 -5.79 0.83
CA ALA A 81 15.26 -6.84 1.82
C ALA A 81 14.48 -6.62 3.13
N ASN A 82 14.34 -5.37 3.60
CA ASN A 82 13.63 -5.06 4.83
C ASN A 82 12.12 -5.27 4.66
N GLU A 83 11.58 -4.83 3.53
CA GLU A 83 10.16 -5.02 3.21
C GLU A 83 9.82 -6.50 3.03
N MET A 84 10.70 -7.25 2.36
CA MET A 84 10.56 -8.70 2.22
C MET A 84 10.52 -9.38 3.58
N ASN A 85 11.43 -9.03 4.49
CA ASN A 85 11.43 -9.56 5.85
C ASN A 85 10.13 -9.22 6.58
N SER A 86 9.70 -7.97 6.59
CA SER A 86 8.44 -7.56 7.26
C SER A 86 7.19 -8.22 6.68
N VAL A 87 7.17 -8.53 5.38
CA VAL A 87 6.07 -9.25 4.74
C VAL A 87 6.07 -10.73 5.14
N LEU A 88 7.25 -11.35 5.25
CA LEU A 88 7.42 -12.76 5.58
C LEU A 88 7.35 -13.07 7.10
N ASP A 89 7.47 -12.06 7.97
CA ASP A 89 7.44 -12.19 9.43
C ASP A 89 6.02 -12.24 10.03
N ALA A 90 5.00 -12.48 9.19
CA ALA A 90 3.66 -12.86 9.66
C ALA A 90 3.75 -14.18 10.43
N PRO A 91 2.98 -14.38 11.51
CA PRO A 91 3.15 -15.54 12.38
C PRO A 91 2.99 -16.82 11.55
N ARG A 92 4.12 -17.47 11.27
CA ARG A 92 4.12 -18.88 10.95
C ARG A 92 3.64 -19.53 12.24
N ASP A 93 2.43 -20.06 12.24
CA ASP A 93 2.06 -21.11 13.18
C ASP A 93 3.17 -22.16 13.08
N ARG A 94 4.14 -22.09 13.98
CA ARG A 94 4.99 -23.24 14.24
C ARG A 94 4.03 -24.22 14.90
N PRO A 95 3.76 -25.40 14.30
CA PRO A 95 3.09 -26.43 15.05
C PRO A 95 3.95 -26.67 16.29
N SER A 96 3.39 -26.38 17.46
CA SER A 96 3.96 -26.78 18.73
C SER A 96 4.21 -28.27 18.64
N ALA A 97 5.47 -28.66 18.46
CA ALA A 97 5.87 -30.04 18.64
C ALA A 97 5.69 -30.34 20.13
N SER A 98 4.48 -30.72 20.52
CA SER A 98 4.20 -31.42 21.76
C SER A 98 4.84 -32.79 21.62
N VAL A 99 6.11 -32.88 22.00
CA VAL A 99 6.76 -34.17 22.24
C VAL A 99 6.22 -34.65 23.59
N SER A 100 5.60 -35.83 23.55
CA SER A 100 5.06 -36.57 24.71
C SER A 100 6.17 -37.04 25.63
#